data_AF-A0A0F9TDB5-F1
#
_entry.id   AF-A0A0F9TDB5-F1
#
_cell.length_a   1.000
_cell.length_b   1.000
_cell.length_c   1.000
_cell.angle_alpha   90.00
_cell.angle_beta   90.00
_cell.angle_gamma   90.00
#
_symmetry.space_group_name_H-M   'P 1'
#
loop_
_entity.id
_entity.type
_entity.pdbx_description
1 polymer ?
#
loop_
_entity_poly.entity_id
_entity_poly.type
_entity_poly.pdbx_seq_one_letter_code
_entity_poly.pdbx_strand_id
1 'polypeptide(L)' 'MRVLYAQDGKIVSRDEMSLAVDARPWRYGDRKFDVHVAKLRKKLSKSFGDGISVSTVRSSGYRLCTGGANIFELS' A
#
# COMPACT_ATOMS: atom_id res chain seq x y z
N MET A 1 4.56 -4.78 2.76
CA MET A 1 3.61 -4.10 1.84
C MET A 1 2.72 -5.05 1.04
N ARG A 2 3.01 -6.36 0.99
CA ARG A 2 2.15 -7.35 0.30
C ARG A 2 0.66 -7.26 0.67
N VAL A 3 0.35 -6.96 1.93
CA VAL A 3 -1.04 -6.80 2.42
C VAL A 3 -1.84 -5.74 1.64
N LEU A 4 -1.21 -4.66 1.15
CA LEU A 4 -1.88 -3.66 0.32
C LEU A 4 -2.28 -4.21 -1.05
N TYR A 5 -1.40 -5.00 -1.66
CA TYR A 5 -1.69 -5.67 -2.94
C TYR A 5 -2.73 -6.77 -2.79
N ALA A 6 -2.68 -7.53 -1.69
CA ALA A 6 -3.65 -8.59 -1.42
C ALA A 6 -5.06 -8.05 -1.13
N GLN A 7 -5.17 -6.77 -0.74
CA GLN A 7 -6.42 -6.08 -0.44
C GLN A 7 -6.63 -4.92 -1.43
N ASP A 8 -6.37 -5.17 -2.73
CA ASP A 8 -6.53 -4.16 -3.78
C ASP A 8 -7.90 -3.47 -3.71
N GLY A 9 -7.90 -2.15 -3.87
CA GLY A 9 -9.07 -1.28 -3.74
C GLY A 9 -9.55 -1.05 -2.30
N LYS A 10 -9.08 -1.80 -1.31
CA LYS A 10 -9.50 -1.66 0.09
C LYS A 10 -8.53 -0.81 0.90
N ILE A 11 -9.05 -0.26 2.00
CA ILE A 11 -8.24 0.46 2.98
C ILE A 11 -7.56 -0.58 3.87
N VAL A 12 -6.25 -0.45 4.03
CA VAL A 12 -5.47 -1.19 5.02
C VAL A 12 -4.93 -0.18 6.03
N SER A 13 -5.28 -0.37 7.29
CA SER A 13 -4.85 0.44 8.42
C SER A 13 -3.38 0.21 8.77
N ARG A 14 -2.81 1.11 9.59
CA ARG A 14 -1.46 0.92 10.13
C ARG A 14 -1.37 -0.31 11.02
N ASP A 15 -2.44 -0.61 11.75
CA ASP A 15 -2.50 -1.77 12.64
C ASP A 15 -2.51 -3.08 11.85
N GLU A 16 -3.35 -3.19 10.82
CA GLU A 16 -3.36 -4.35 9.92
C GLU A 16 -2.01 -4.57 9.22
N MET A 17 -1.34 -3.48 8.81
CA MET A 17 0.02 -3.60 8.27
C MET A 17 1.05 -4.04 9.30
N SER A 18 0.93 -3.59 10.55
CA SER A 18 1.81 -3.99 11.65
C SER A 18 1.62 -5.45 12.00
N LEU A 19 0.39 -5.91 12.12
CA LEU A 19 0.06 -7.31 12.38
C LEU A 19 0.58 -8.20 11.24
N ALA A 20 0.41 -7.79 9.98
CA ALA A 20 0.84 -8.57 8.83
C ALA A 20 2.37 -8.63 8.63
N VAL A 21 3.13 -7.65 9.12
CA VAL A 21 4.58 -7.54 8.87
C VAL A 21 5.41 -7.86 10.11
N ASP A 22 4.98 -7.36 11.27
CA ASP A 22 5.72 -7.43 12.53
C ASP A 22 5.04 -8.36 13.56
N ALA A 23 3.91 -8.99 13.21
CA ALA A 23 3.11 -9.87 14.08
C ALA A 23 2.72 -9.23 15.42
N ARG A 24 2.53 -7.90 15.43
CA ARG A 24 2.17 -7.14 16.62
C ARG A 24 1.34 -5.90 16.28
N PRO A 25 0.55 -5.36 17.24
CA PRO A 25 -0.18 -4.12 17.06
C PRO A 25 0.73 -2.95 16.72
N TRP A 26 0.20 -2.00 15.95
CA TRP A 26 0.91 -0.78 15.61
C TRP A 26 1.06 0.11 16.85
N ARG A 27 2.25 0.70 16.99
CA ARG A 27 2.54 1.62 18.11
C ARG A 27 2.27 3.05 17.67
N TYR A 28 1.53 3.78 18.50
CA TYR A 28 1.25 5.19 18.26
C TYR A 28 2.53 5.99 17.98
N GLY A 29 2.52 6.78 16.91
CA GLY A 29 3.66 7.59 16.47
C GLY A 29 4.66 6.86 15.56
N ASP A 30 4.54 5.54 15.37
CA ASP A 30 5.43 4.81 14.46
C ASP A 30 5.14 5.18 12.99
N ARG A 31 6.12 5.79 12.33
CA ARG A 31 6.05 6.25 10.92
C ARG A 31 6.69 5.29 9.92
N LYS A 32 7.14 4.10 10.35
CA LYS A 32 7.76 3.09 9.47
C LYS A 32 6.91 2.82 8.23
N PHE A 33 5.60 2.67 8.41
CA PHE A 33 4.68 2.43 7.30
C PHE A 33 4.50 3.64 6.38
N ASP A 34 4.47 4.87 6.91
CA ASP A 34 4.47 6.09 6.08
C ASP A 34 5.72 6.15 5.19
N VAL A 35 6.90 5.83 5.74
CA VAL A 35 8.17 5.79 5.01
C VAL A 35 8.14 4.70 3.93
N HIS A 36 7.64 3.50 4.26
CA HIS A 36 7.50 2.41 3.29
C HIS A 36 6.52 2.76 2.17
N VAL A 37 5.39 3.40 2.48
CA VAL A 37 4.42 3.86 1.48
C VAL A 37 5.05 4.91 0.56
N ALA A 38 5.81 5.86 1.10
CA ALA A 38 6.49 6.87 0.28
C ALA A 38 7.50 6.24 -0.70
N LYS A 39 8.29 5.26 -0.23
CA LYS A 39 9.22 4.51 -1.09
C LYS A 39 8.46 3.67 -2.12
N LEU A 40 7.36 3.03 -1.73
CA LEU A 40 6.52 2.23 -2.62
C LEU A 40 5.94 3.10 -3.74
N ARG A 41 5.34 4.25 -3.42
CA ARG A 41 4.82 5.21 -4.42
C ARG A 41 5.85 5.57 -5.48
N LYS A 42 7.07 5.92 -5.05
CA LYS A 42 8.18 6.24 -5.97
C LYS A 42 8.52 5.07 -6.88
N LYS A 43 8.59 3.85 -6.33
CA LYS A 43 8.88 2.64 -7.12
C LYS A 43 7.77 2.32 -8.12
N LEU A 44 6.51 2.44 -7.71
CA LEU A 44 5.36 2.14 -8.56
C LEU A 44 5.22 3.15 -9.68
N SER A 45 5.28 4.45 -9.37
CA SER A 45 5.26 5.50 -10.39
C SER A 45 6.40 5.32 -11.42
N LYS A 46 7.61 4.95 -10.96
CA LYS A 46 8.75 4.69 -11.87
C LYS A 46 8.53 3.47 -12.78
N SER A 47 7.83 2.44 -12.31
CA SER A 47 7.75 1.15 -13.01
C SER A 47 6.45 0.97 -13.81
N PHE A 48 5.36 1.59 -13.36
CA PHE A 48 4.00 1.38 -13.86
C PHE A 48 3.29 2.68 -14.22
N GLY A 49 3.93 3.85 -14.06
CA GLY A 49 3.29 5.15 -14.27
C GLY A 49 2.02 5.27 -13.41
N ASP A 50 0.90 5.52 -14.08
CA ASP A 50 -0.42 5.67 -13.46
C ASP A 50 -1.20 4.34 -13.33
N GLY A 51 -0.63 3.22 -13.79
CA GLY A 51 -1.26 1.91 -13.75
C GLY A 51 -1.44 1.33 -12.34
N ILE A 52 -0.66 1.80 -11.36
CA ILE A 52 -0.83 1.43 -9.95
C ILE A 52 -0.65 2.66 -9.07
N SER A 53 -1.65 2.95 -8.24
CA SER A 53 -1.62 4.07 -7.31
C SER A 53 -1.72 3.62 -5.86
N VAL A 54 -1.13 4.39 -4.94
CA VAL A 54 -1.29 4.20 -3.50
C VAL A 54 -1.68 5.52 -2.87
N SER A 55 -2.87 5.62 -2.30
CA SER A 55 -3.40 6.83 -1.67
C SER A 55 -3.41 6.73 -0.15
N THR A 56 -3.38 7.88 0.52
CA THR A 56 -3.56 7.96 1.98
C THR A 56 -5.02 8.29 2.26
N VAL A 57 -5.69 7.46 3.05
CA VAL A 57 -7.03 7.77 3.57
C VAL A 57 -6.86 8.29 4.99
N ARG A 58 -7.13 9.59 5.17
CA ARG A 58 -6.85 10.30 6.42
C ARG A 58 -7.47 9.56 7.61
N SER A 59 -6.68 9.41 8.67
CA SER A 59 -7.04 8.70 9.91
C SER A 59 -7.42 7.22 9.76
N SER A 60 -7.43 6.66 8.55
CA SER A 60 -7.88 5.28 8.29
C SER A 60 -6.73 4.38 7.88
N GLY A 61 -5.85 4.84 6.98
CA GLY A 61 -4.75 4.02 6.48
C GLY A 61 -4.37 4.36 5.04
N TYR A 62 -4.10 3.33 4.26
CA TYR A 62 -3.69 3.46 2.86
C TYR A 62 -4.52 2.54 1.98
N ARG A 63 -4.71 2.95 0.73
CA ARG A 63 -5.38 2.15 -0.28
C ARG A 63 -4.45 2.03 -1.47
N LEU A 64 -4.22 0.81 -1.92
CA LEU A 64 -3.62 0.55 -3.22
C LEU A 64 -4.75 0.29 -4.21
N CYS A 65 -4.64 0.87 -5.39
CA CYS A 65 -5.51 0.57 -6.51
C CYS A 65 -4.65 0.21 -7.70
N THR A 66 -4.80 -1.01 -8.21
CA THR A 66 -4.37 -1.34 -9.56
C THR A 66 -5.42 -0.76 -10.52
N GLY A 67 -5.01 0.12 -11.43
CA GLY A 67 -5.92 0.63 -12.46
C GLY A 67 -6.46 -0.56 -13.22
N GLY A 68 -7.78 -0.66 -13.39
CA GLY A 68 -8.51 -1.85 -13.87
C GLY A 68 -8.21 -2.31 -15.31
N ALA A 69 -7.03 -2.02 -15.85
CA ALA A 69 -6.51 -2.61 -17.07
C ALA A 69 -5.42 -3.60 -16.68
N ASN A 70 -5.79 -4.89 -16.63
CA ASN A 70 -5.00 -6.01 -17.12
C ASN A 70 -3.45 -5.87 -17.07
N ILE A 71 -2.89 -5.55 -15.91
CA ILE A 71 -1.44 -5.37 -15.72
C ILE A 71 -0.64 -6.68 -15.87
N PHE A 72 -1.32 -7.81 -16.14
CA PHE A 72 -0.72 -9.12 -16.35
C PHE A 72 -0.98 -9.73 -17.74
N GLU A 73 -1.66 -9.05 -18.68
CA GLU A 73 -1.80 -9.50 -20.09
C GLU A 73 -0.71 -8.95 -21.02
N LEU A 74 0.54 -9.01 -20.56
CA LEU A 74 1.72 -8.89 -21.42
C LEU A 74 2.64 -10.09 -21.14
N SER A 75 2.24 -11.27 -21.61
CA SER A 75 3.11 -12.44 -21.78
C SER A 75 2.62 -13.33 -22.91
#